data_AF-A0A8H6FPV9-F1
#
_entry.id   AF-A0A8H6FPV9-F1
#
_cell.length_a   1.000
_cell.length_b   1.000
_cell.length_c   1.000
_cell.angle_alpha   90.00
_cell.angle_beta   90.00
_cell.angle_gamma   90.00
#
_symmetry.space_group_name_H-M   'P 1'
#
loop_
_entity.id
_entity.type
_entity.pdbx_description
1 polymer ?
#
loop_
_entity_poly.entity_id
_entity_poly.type
_entity_poly.pdbx_seq_one_letter_code
_entity_poly.pdbx_strand_id
1 'polypeptide(L)'
;MKLIDGRHPTDEDPMEKGPYHSDIQPITKEERDTQVLARLGKQSVLERRFGFLRILGFTCTILITWDGSLTLFTTGLTNGGSAGLVYGYLLVWIGTIAVFTTMAELFMAPTAGGQYHWVWMLAPPPCRKFLSYIMGWLVVCGWQAILAGGGYLGGSMIVALIQLNHDDYVPELWHGTLLFWAIIVVAVFINTAPAAYYLRSKSLPWLSMWLASSLS
;
A
#
# COMPACT_ATOMS: atom_id res chain seq x y z
N MET A 1 -12.42 31.00 87.32
CA MET A 1 -11.25 31.76 87.81
C MET A 1 -10.00 30.96 87.46
N LYS A 2 -9.17 31.45 86.51
CA LYS A 2 -7.75 31.09 86.22
C LYS A 2 -7.46 29.60 85.83
N LEU A 3 -6.58 29.19 84.90
CA LEU A 3 -5.61 29.73 83.91
C LEU A 3 -5.31 28.52 82.96
N ILE A 4 -5.35 28.67 81.62
CA ILE A 4 -4.21 28.77 80.67
C ILE A 4 -3.07 27.73 80.85
N ASP A 5 -2.82 26.98 79.75
CA ASP A 5 -1.52 26.58 79.14
C ASP A 5 -1.38 25.05 78.91
N GLY A 6 -1.06 24.49 77.74
CA GLY A 6 -0.66 25.04 76.45
C GLY A 6 -0.39 23.96 75.38
N ARG A 7 -0.12 24.43 74.16
CA ARG A 7 0.49 23.77 72.96
C ARG A 7 -0.34 22.85 72.05
N HIS A 8 -0.53 23.36 70.83
CA HIS A 8 -0.79 22.70 69.53
C HIS A 8 0.47 21.90 69.08
N PRO A 9 0.38 20.83 68.26
CA PRO A 9 0.26 21.05 66.81
C PRO A 9 -0.56 20.01 66.00
N THR A 10 -1.14 20.51 64.90
CA THR A 10 -1.42 19.85 63.61
C THR A 10 -2.41 18.69 63.58
N ASP A 11 -3.67 19.02 63.37
CA ASP A 11 -4.50 18.34 62.37
C ASP A 11 -4.99 19.44 61.39
N GLU A 12 -4.06 19.97 60.61
CA GLU A 12 -4.45 20.68 59.39
C GLU A 12 -5.00 19.62 58.45
N ASP A 13 -6.32 19.63 58.26
CA ASP A 13 -7.03 18.88 57.23
C ASP A 13 -6.30 19.13 55.90
N PRO A 14 -5.55 18.16 55.35
CA PRO A 14 -4.88 18.38 54.09
C PRO A 14 -5.98 18.29 53.04
N MET A 15 -6.46 19.47 52.63
CA MET A 15 -7.05 19.78 51.33
C MET A 15 -6.88 18.60 50.38
N GLU A 16 -7.94 17.81 50.24
CA GLU A 16 -8.07 16.70 49.31
C GLU A 16 -7.67 17.23 47.92
N LYS A 17 -6.40 17.01 47.56
CA LYS A 17 -5.89 17.29 46.24
C LYS A 17 -6.53 16.26 45.32
N GLY A 18 -7.69 16.62 44.79
CA GLY A 18 -8.35 15.85 43.74
C GLY A 18 -7.32 15.53 42.63
N PRO A 19 -7.31 14.31 42.08
CA PRO A 19 -6.37 13.92 41.03
C PRO A 19 -6.81 14.55 39.70
N TYR A 20 -6.62 15.86 39.58
CA TYR A 20 -6.71 16.61 38.32
C TYR A 20 -5.36 17.22 37.96
N HIS A 21 -4.27 16.51 38.22
CA HIS A 21 -3.18 16.50 37.25
C HIS A 21 -3.53 15.41 36.25
N SER A 22 -4.32 15.78 35.24
CA SER A 22 -4.35 15.01 34.01
C SER A 22 -2.94 15.11 33.43
N ASP A 23 -2.10 14.12 33.74
CA ASP A 23 -0.91 13.86 32.97
C ASP A 23 -1.40 13.69 31.53
N ILE A 24 -1.27 14.74 30.72
CA ILE A 24 -1.39 14.63 29.28
C ILE A 24 -0.12 13.90 28.85
N GLN A 25 -0.09 12.60 29.11
CA GLN A 25 0.84 11.68 28.49
C GLN A 25 0.70 11.92 26.99
N PRO A 26 1.79 12.27 26.28
CA PRO A 26 1.71 12.50 24.85
C PRO A 26 1.22 11.20 24.22
N ILE A 27 -0.03 11.18 23.75
CA ILE A 27 -0.64 10.01 23.10
C ILE A 27 0.34 9.52 22.05
N THR A 28 0.93 8.36 22.31
CA THR A 28 1.90 7.73 21.42
C THR A 28 1.21 7.46 20.09
N LYS A 29 1.96 7.40 18.98
CA LYS A 29 1.37 7.12 17.65
C LYS A 29 0.55 5.82 17.67
N GLU A 30 0.99 4.86 18.48
CA GLU A 30 0.35 3.56 18.67
C GLU A 30 -1.00 3.66 19.37
N GLU A 31 -1.11 4.47 20.42
CA GLU A 31 -2.38 4.71 21.11
C GLU A 31 -3.38 5.46 20.23
N ARG A 32 -2.91 6.43 19.43
CA ARG A 32 -3.76 7.18 18.49
C ARG A 32 -4.32 6.29 17.38
N ASP A 33 -3.48 5.46 16.77
CA ASP A 33 -3.90 4.51 15.73
C ASP A 33 -4.83 3.44 16.31
N THR A 34 -4.57 2.98 17.54
CA THR A 34 -5.45 2.03 18.25
C THR A 34 -6.83 2.65 18.52
N GLN A 35 -6.89 3.93 18.92
CA GLN A 35 -8.15 4.65 19.10
C GLN A 35 -8.91 4.85 17.78
N VAL A 36 -8.22 5.10 16.67
CA VAL A 36 -8.84 5.21 15.33
C VAL A 36 -9.39 3.85 14.87
N LEU A 37 -8.64 2.77 15.07
CA LEU A 37 -9.07 1.41 14.73
C LEU A 37 -10.25 0.95 15.61
N ALA A 38 -10.23 1.30 16.91
CA ALA A 38 -11.33 1.03 17.83
C ALA A 38 -12.63 1.74 17.44
N ARG A 39 -12.56 3.00 16.95
CA ARG A 39 -13.73 3.74 16.40
C ARG A 39 -14.35 3.06 15.18
N LEU A 40 -13.59 2.23 14.47
CA LEU A 40 -14.03 1.48 13.29
C LEU A 40 -14.40 0.02 13.63
N GLY A 41 -14.43 -0.34 14.92
CA GLY A 41 -14.76 -1.69 15.38
C GLY A 41 -13.72 -2.75 15.03
N LYS A 42 -12.47 -2.36 14.73
CA LYS A 42 -11.38 -3.29 14.37
C LYS A 42 -10.27 -3.29 15.42
N GLN A 43 -9.83 -4.48 15.83
CA GLN A 43 -8.63 -4.63 16.63
C GLN A 43 -7.38 -4.51 15.75
N SER A 44 -6.33 -3.88 16.25
CA SER A 44 -5.02 -3.82 15.60
C SER A 44 -4.34 -5.19 15.71
N VAL A 45 -4.37 -6.01 14.65
CA VAL A 45 -3.81 -7.38 14.63
C VAL A 45 -2.48 -7.45 13.86
N LEU A 46 -2.08 -6.37 13.17
CA LEU A 46 -0.88 -6.33 12.34
C LEU A 46 0.31 -5.73 13.10
N GLU A 47 1.35 -6.53 13.35
CA GLU A 47 2.63 -6.02 13.82
C GLU A 47 3.29 -5.13 12.74
N ARG A 48 3.76 -3.94 13.14
CA ARG A 48 4.39 -2.97 12.24
C ARG A 48 5.81 -3.43 11.86
N ARG A 49 5.92 -4.34 10.91
CA ARG A 49 7.21 -4.94 10.47
C ARG A 49 8.02 -4.09 9.48
N PHE A 50 7.39 -3.11 8.81
CA PHE A 50 8.03 -2.33 7.76
C PHE A 50 8.31 -0.88 8.19
N GLY A 51 9.60 -0.52 8.24
CA GLY A 51 10.04 0.88 8.38
C GLY A 51 9.93 1.65 7.07
N PHE A 52 9.99 2.99 7.13
CA PHE A 52 9.79 3.87 5.97
C PHE A 52 10.66 3.50 4.76
N LEU A 53 11.96 3.29 4.97
CA LEU A 53 12.89 2.97 3.88
C LEU A 53 12.58 1.61 3.22
N ARG A 54 12.09 0.63 4.00
CA ARG A 54 11.69 -0.68 3.48
C ARG A 54 10.44 -0.55 2.60
N ILE A 55 9.49 0.27 3.03
CA ILE A 55 8.26 0.56 2.27
C ILE A 55 8.60 1.30 0.97
N LEU A 56 9.49 2.31 1.04
CA LEU A 56 9.94 3.05 -0.14
C LEU A 56 10.57 2.12 -1.18
N GLY A 57 11.53 1.29 -0.77
CA GLY A 57 12.18 0.34 -1.67
C GLY A 57 11.21 -0.68 -2.26
N PHE A 58 10.30 -1.19 -1.44
CA PHE A 58 9.25 -2.11 -1.88
C PHE A 58 8.32 -1.48 -2.92
N THR A 59 7.83 -0.26 -2.67
CA THR A 59 6.96 0.48 -3.59
C THR A 59 7.68 0.81 -4.91
N CYS A 60 8.94 1.27 -4.84
CA CYS A 60 9.75 1.56 -6.03
C CYS A 60 9.92 0.31 -6.91
N THR A 61 10.16 -0.85 -6.27
CA THR A 61 10.31 -2.14 -6.95
C THR A 61 8.99 -2.59 -7.58
N ILE A 62 7.88 -2.51 -6.85
CA ILE A 62 6.55 -2.91 -7.34
C ILE A 62 6.08 -2.05 -8.50
N LEU A 63 6.34 -0.73 -8.44
CA LEU A 63 5.90 0.20 -9.46
C LEU A 63 6.85 0.23 -10.67
N ILE A 64 7.96 -0.51 -10.64
CA ILE A 64 8.91 -0.64 -11.76
C ILE A 64 9.35 0.77 -12.23
N THR A 65 9.51 1.70 -11.28
CA THR A 65 9.61 3.14 -11.58
C THR A 65 10.87 3.47 -12.40
N TRP A 66 11.96 2.76 -12.12
CA TRP A 66 13.25 3.00 -12.79
C TRP A 66 13.22 2.61 -14.27
N ASP A 67 12.63 1.46 -14.61
CA ASP A 67 12.54 0.93 -15.98
C ASP A 67 11.62 1.77 -16.87
N GLY A 68 10.45 2.15 -16.34
CA GLY A 68 9.55 3.08 -17.04
C GLY A 68 10.21 4.43 -17.30
N SER A 69 11.00 4.93 -16.35
CA SER A 69 11.74 6.20 -16.52
C SER A 69 12.77 6.10 -17.65
N LEU A 70 13.54 5.01 -17.71
CA LEU A 70 14.56 4.81 -18.76
C LEU A 70 13.93 4.67 -20.15
N THR A 71 12.87 3.89 -20.27
CA THR A 71 12.23 3.60 -21.57
C THR A 71 11.50 4.83 -22.13
N LEU A 72 10.82 5.59 -21.27
CA LEU A 72 10.02 6.74 -21.70
C LEU A 72 10.84 8.02 -21.87
N PHE A 73 12.06 8.08 -21.30
CA PHE A 73 12.91 9.28 -21.39
C PHE A 73 13.20 9.69 -22.83
N THR A 74 13.63 8.74 -23.67
CA THR A 74 13.92 9.00 -25.08
C THR A 74 12.69 9.49 -25.83
N THR A 75 11.54 8.84 -25.61
CA THR A 75 10.26 9.22 -26.24
C THR A 75 9.80 10.61 -25.79
N GLY A 76 9.97 10.94 -24.51
CA GLY A 76 9.66 12.27 -23.98
C GLY A 76 10.56 13.34 -24.59
N LEU A 77 11.84 13.04 -24.77
CA LEU A 77 12.82 13.95 -25.35
C LEU A 77 12.54 14.24 -26.83
N THR A 78 12.18 13.21 -27.61
CA THR A 78 11.86 13.39 -29.04
C THR A 78 10.57 14.17 -29.25
N ASN A 79 9.58 14.01 -28.37
CA ASN A 79 8.26 14.62 -28.55
C ASN A 79 8.14 16.02 -27.94
N GLY A 80 8.76 16.25 -26.77
CA GLY A 80 8.62 17.50 -26.00
C GLY A 80 9.91 18.31 -25.88
N GLY A 81 11.04 17.79 -26.38
CA GLY A 81 12.35 18.37 -26.13
C GLY A 81 12.76 18.34 -24.66
N SER A 82 13.91 18.93 -24.35
CA SER A 82 14.43 19.00 -22.97
C SER A 82 13.52 19.82 -22.05
N ALA A 83 12.96 20.92 -22.55
CA ALA A 83 12.05 21.77 -21.79
C ALA A 83 10.74 21.05 -21.45
N GLY A 84 10.12 20.36 -22.42
CA GLY A 84 8.88 19.61 -22.19
C GLY A 84 9.07 18.48 -21.18
N LEU A 85 10.22 17.81 -21.20
CA LEU A 85 10.53 16.75 -20.26
C LEU A 85 10.66 17.27 -18.82
N VAL A 86 11.37 18.39 -18.61
CA VAL A 86 11.54 18.99 -17.27
C VAL A 86 10.24 19.57 -16.72
N TYR A 87 9.56 20.44 -17.48
CA TYR A 87 8.34 21.09 -17.01
C TYR A 87 7.17 20.09 -16.91
N GLY A 88 7.08 19.13 -17.84
CA GLY A 88 6.10 18.05 -17.78
C GLY A 88 6.28 17.18 -16.54
N TYR A 89 7.53 16.83 -16.21
CA TYR A 89 7.83 16.06 -14.99
C TYR A 89 7.37 16.80 -13.72
N LEU A 90 7.69 18.10 -13.59
CA LEU A 90 7.28 18.90 -12.43
C LEU A 90 5.75 19.00 -12.31
N LEU A 91 5.05 19.18 -13.42
CA LEU A 91 3.58 19.25 -13.44
C LEU A 91 2.96 17.92 -13.00
N VAL A 92 3.48 16.79 -13.48
CA VAL A 92 3.02 15.45 -13.08
C VAL A 92 3.25 15.23 -11.59
N TRP A 93 4.38 15.67 -11.03
CA TRP A 93 4.65 15.58 -9.59
C TRP A 93 3.63 16.34 -8.74
N ILE A 94 3.29 17.57 -9.13
CA ILE A 94 2.29 18.38 -8.41
C ILE A 94 0.93 17.67 -8.43
N GLY A 95 0.50 17.19 -9.60
CA GLY A 95 -0.76 16.45 -9.72
C GLY A 95 -0.76 15.16 -8.89
N THR A 96 0.37 14.45 -8.87
CA THR A 96 0.54 13.22 -8.08
C THR A 96 0.45 13.49 -6.57
N ILE A 97 1.12 14.54 -6.07
CA ILE A 97 1.03 14.94 -4.65
C ILE A 97 -0.41 15.33 -4.28
N ALA A 98 -1.11 16.05 -5.14
CA ALA A 98 -2.50 16.41 -4.90
C ALA A 98 -3.40 15.17 -4.75
N VAL A 99 -3.26 14.20 -5.66
CA VAL A 99 -3.99 12.92 -5.59
C VAL A 99 -3.66 12.17 -4.29
N PHE A 100 -2.37 12.03 -3.95
CA PHE A 100 -1.97 11.33 -2.72
C PHE A 100 -2.46 12.03 -1.45
N THR A 101 -2.50 13.37 -1.43
CA THR A 101 -3.03 14.14 -0.30
C THR A 101 -4.51 13.82 -0.08
N THR A 102 -5.32 13.85 -1.13
CA THR A 102 -6.76 13.51 -1.01
C THR A 102 -6.97 12.06 -0.58
N MET A 103 -6.11 11.14 -1.04
CA MET A 103 -6.19 9.75 -0.63
C MET A 103 -5.79 9.55 0.84
N ALA A 104 -4.83 10.33 1.34
CA ALA A 104 -4.38 10.29 2.72
C ALA A 104 -5.51 10.61 3.72
N GLU A 105 -6.39 11.55 3.38
CA GLU A 105 -7.57 11.86 4.19
C GLU A 105 -8.55 10.68 4.24
N LEU A 106 -8.67 9.94 3.13
CA LEU A 106 -9.59 8.82 2.97
C LEU A 106 -9.11 7.54 3.68
N PHE A 107 -7.79 7.40 3.85
CA PHE A 107 -7.18 6.30 4.62
C PHE A 107 -7.56 6.31 6.11
N MET A 108 -8.22 7.36 6.62
CA MET A 108 -8.80 7.39 7.96
C MET A 108 -9.93 6.36 8.16
N ALA A 109 -10.46 5.76 7.08
CA ALA A 109 -11.43 4.67 7.11
C ALA A 109 -10.86 3.37 6.48
N PRO A 110 -10.03 2.60 7.22
CA PRO A 110 -9.56 1.26 6.81
C PRO A 110 -10.72 0.26 6.73
N THR A 111 -11.42 0.30 5.60
CA THR A 111 -12.52 -0.59 5.29
C THR A 111 -12.02 -1.75 4.44
N ALA A 112 -12.59 -2.95 4.63
CA ALA A 112 -12.21 -4.14 3.87
C ALA A 112 -12.58 -4.04 2.37
N GLY A 113 -13.38 -3.03 1.99
CA GLY A 113 -13.85 -2.81 0.62
C GLY A 113 -13.02 -1.81 -0.21
N GLY A 114 -11.90 -1.31 0.32
CA GLY A 114 -10.95 -0.48 -0.46
C GLY A 114 -11.58 0.72 -1.19
N GLN A 115 -11.04 1.04 -2.37
CA GLN A 115 -11.40 2.24 -3.13
C GLN A 115 -12.87 2.33 -3.54
N TYR A 116 -13.50 1.21 -3.92
CA TYR A 116 -14.92 1.21 -4.30
C TYR A 116 -15.83 1.46 -3.09
N HIS A 117 -15.43 1.01 -1.90
CA HIS A 117 -16.18 1.28 -0.68
C HIS A 117 -16.04 2.73 -0.23
N TRP A 118 -14.86 3.34 -0.42
CA TRP A 118 -14.69 4.77 -0.17
C TRP A 118 -15.62 5.62 -1.05
N VAL A 119 -15.77 5.24 -2.32
CA VAL A 119 -16.71 5.90 -3.24
C VAL A 119 -18.15 5.70 -2.78
N TRP A 120 -18.50 4.50 -2.30
CA TRP A 120 -19.83 4.26 -1.72
C TRP A 120 -20.14 5.16 -0.52
N MET A 121 -19.15 5.42 0.34
CA MET A 121 -19.29 6.26 1.52
C MET A 121 -19.43 7.75 1.19
N LEU A 122 -18.72 8.23 0.15
CA LEU A 122 -18.72 9.63 -0.25
C LEU A 122 -19.86 9.99 -1.22
N ALA A 123 -20.36 9.03 -1.98
CA ALA A 123 -21.37 9.28 -3.00
C ALA A 123 -22.78 9.49 -2.42
N PRO A 124 -23.61 10.37 -3.02
CA PRO A 124 -24.97 10.60 -2.55
C PRO A 124 -25.85 9.33 -2.67
N PRO A 125 -26.89 9.19 -1.82
CA PRO A 125 -27.68 7.96 -1.68
C PRO A 125 -28.22 7.33 -2.96
N PRO A 126 -28.72 8.08 -3.97
CA PRO A 126 -29.29 7.48 -5.16
C PRO A 126 -28.24 6.85 -6.09
N CYS A 127 -27.01 7.36 -6.12
CA CYS A 127 -26.01 6.95 -7.11
C CYS A 127 -24.84 6.14 -6.52
N ARG A 128 -24.73 6.02 -5.19
CA ARG A 128 -23.63 5.31 -4.51
C ARG A 128 -23.33 3.90 -5.04
N LYS A 129 -24.36 3.09 -5.35
CA LYS A 129 -24.15 1.72 -5.88
C LYS A 129 -23.56 1.75 -7.30
N PHE A 130 -24.09 2.64 -8.14
CA PHE A 130 -23.65 2.80 -9.53
C PHE A 130 -22.21 3.33 -9.61
N LEU A 131 -21.89 4.39 -8.87
CA LEU A 131 -20.52 4.94 -8.84
C LEU A 131 -19.53 3.92 -8.30
N SER A 132 -19.89 3.18 -7.24
CA SER A 132 -19.00 2.14 -6.70
C SER A 132 -18.73 1.02 -7.70
N TYR A 133 -19.74 0.64 -8.49
CA TYR A 133 -19.59 -0.37 -9.54
C TYR A 133 -18.66 0.10 -10.66
N ILE A 134 -18.82 1.35 -11.12
CA ILE A 134 -17.91 1.96 -12.10
C ILE A 134 -16.49 1.98 -11.55
N MET A 135 -16.29 2.41 -10.31
CA MET A 135 -14.96 2.46 -9.70
C MET A 135 -14.34 1.07 -9.58
N GLY A 136 -15.12 0.04 -9.25
CA GLY A 136 -14.66 -1.35 -9.29
C GLY A 136 -14.13 -1.76 -10.67
N TRP A 137 -14.88 -1.46 -11.74
CA TRP A 137 -14.44 -1.75 -13.11
C TRP A 137 -13.21 -0.94 -13.52
N LEU A 138 -13.13 0.35 -13.17
CA LEU A 138 -11.96 1.17 -13.46
C LEU A 138 -10.70 0.60 -12.79
N VAL A 139 -10.81 0.10 -11.56
CA VAL A 139 -9.71 -0.57 -10.86
C VAL A 139 -9.31 -1.85 -11.60
N VAL A 140 -10.26 -2.69 -12.03
CA VAL A 140 -9.96 -3.90 -12.82
C VAL A 140 -9.24 -3.54 -14.11
N CYS A 141 -9.75 -2.58 -14.88
CA CYS A 141 -9.11 -2.10 -16.10
C CYS A 141 -7.71 -1.55 -15.84
N GLY A 142 -7.51 -0.80 -14.75
CA GLY A 142 -6.21 -0.30 -14.32
C GLY A 142 -5.21 -1.42 -14.07
N TRP A 143 -5.62 -2.49 -13.36
CA TRP A 143 -4.77 -3.66 -13.15
C TRP A 143 -4.42 -4.39 -14.45
N GLN A 144 -5.37 -4.53 -15.38
CA GLN A 144 -5.08 -5.12 -16.70
C GLN A 144 -4.11 -4.26 -17.51
N ALA A 145 -4.29 -2.94 -17.49
CA ALA A 145 -3.40 -2.01 -18.18
C ALA A 145 -1.99 -2.01 -17.59
N ILE A 146 -1.84 -2.11 -16.27
CA ILE A 146 -0.54 -2.22 -15.60
C ILE A 146 0.16 -3.52 -16.00
N LEU A 147 -0.55 -4.66 -16.01
CA LEU A 147 0.01 -5.93 -16.47
C LEU A 147 0.50 -5.83 -17.92
N ALA A 148 -0.33 -5.27 -18.80
CA ALA A 148 0.01 -5.12 -20.21
C ALA A 148 1.20 -4.17 -20.40
N GLY A 149 1.19 -3.02 -19.72
CA GLY A 149 2.29 -2.05 -19.77
C GLY A 149 3.61 -2.64 -19.26
N GLY A 150 3.59 -3.34 -18.12
CA GLY A 150 4.77 -3.98 -17.55
C GLY A 150 5.35 -5.07 -18.46
N GLY A 151 4.50 -5.90 -19.06
CA GLY A 151 4.92 -6.89 -20.06
C GLY A 151 5.54 -6.24 -21.30
N TYR A 152 4.97 -5.12 -21.77
CA TYR A 152 5.45 -4.42 -22.96
C TYR A 152 6.81 -3.77 -22.72
N LEU A 153 6.97 -3.07 -21.58
CA LEU A 153 8.24 -2.44 -21.20
C LEU A 153 9.34 -3.50 -21.01
N GLY A 154 9.06 -4.56 -20.24
CA GLY A 154 10.02 -5.64 -20.02
C GLY A 154 10.41 -6.36 -21.31
N GLY A 155 9.44 -6.66 -22.19
CA GLY A 155 9.72 -7.27 -23.50
C GLY A 155 10.57 -6.38 -24.40
N SER A 156 10.26 -5.08 -24.45
CA SER A 156 11.01 -4.10 -25.22
C SER A 156 12.45 -3.95 -24.73
N MET A 157 12.65 -3.97 -23.41
CA MET A 157 13.98 -3.90 -22.80
C MET A 157 14.83 -5.12 -23.15
N ILE A 158 14.24 -6.33 -23.14
CA ILE A 158 14.94 -7.55 -23.56
C ILE A 158 15.34 -7.46 -25.04
N VAL A 159 14.45 -7.01 -25.92
CA VAL A 159 14.78 -6.82 -27.35
C VAL A 159 15.91 -5.80 -27.52
N ALA A 160 15.86 -4.68 -26.80
CA ALA A 160 16.91 -3.66 -26.83
C ALA A 160 18.26 -4.22 -26.36
N LEU A 161 18.27 -5.06 -25.33
CA LEU A 161 19.48 -5.73 -24.86
C LEU A 161 20.04 -6.72 -25.88
N ILE A 162 19.19 -7.49 -26.57
CA ILE A 162 19.62 -8.42 -27.62
C ILE A 162 20.28 -7.64 -28.76
N GLN A 163 19.64 -6.57 -29.22
CA GLN A 163 20.18 -5.71 -30.27
C GLN A 163 21.52 -5.07 -29.89
N LEU A 164 21.71 -4.73 -28.60
CA LEU A 164 22.97 -4.16 -28.13
C LEU A 164 24.13 -5.18 -28.09
N ASN A 165 23.83 -6.47 -27.94
CA ASN A 165 24.85 -7.53 -27.83
C ASN A 165 25.10 -8.28 -29.15
N HIS A 166 24.21 -8.13 -30.13
CA HIS A 166 24.28 -8.84 -31.41
C HIS A 166 24.04 -7.88 -32.57
N ASP A 167 25.12 -7.45 -33.22
CA ASP A 167 25.07 -6.48 -34.33
C ASP A 167 24.26 -6.98 -35.54
N ASP A 168 24.16 -8.30 -35.73
CA ASP A 168 23.41 -8.94 -36.83
C ASP A 168 21.90 -9.06 -36.55
N TYR A 169 21.45 -8.72 -35.33
CA TYR A 169 20.06 -8.90 -34.94
C TYR A 169 19.18 -7.72 -35.39
N VAL A 170 18.22 -8.02 -36.27
CA VAL A 170 17.20 -7.05 -36.70
C VAL A 170 15.93 -7.24 -35.87
N PRO A 171 15.54 -6.26 -35.04
CA PRO A 171 14.33 -6.37 -34.21
C PRO A 171 13.06 -6.29 -35.06
N GLU A 172 12.26 -7.35 -35.04
CA GLU A 172 10.91 -7.38 -35.63
C GLU A 172 9.82 -7.22 -34.56
N LEU A 173 8.65 -6.71 -34.96
CA LEU A 173 7.53 -6.42 -34.04
C LEU A 173 7.02 -7.66 -33.29
N TRP A 174 7.10 -8.83 -33.91
CA TRP A 174 6.64 -10.06 -33.28
C TRP A 174 7.60 -10.55 -32.18
N HIS A 175 8.89 -10.20 -32.22
CA HIS A 175 9.84 -10.53 -31.14
C HIS A 175 9.39 -9.93 -29.81
N GLY A 176 9.03 -8.64 -29.81
CA GLY A 176 8.50 -7.96 -28.63
C GLY A 176 7.18 -8.57 -28.14
N THR A 177 6.31 -8.96 -29.07
CA THR A 177 5.02 -9.59 -28.75
C THR A 177 5.19 -10.96 -28.09
N LEU A 178 6.12 -11.79 -28.58
CA LEU A 178 6.40 -13.09 -27.96
C LEU A 178 7.00 -12.94 -26.56
N LEU A 179 7.94 -12.00 -26.40
CA LEU A 179 8.53 -11.73 -25.10
C LEU A 179 7.51 -11.18 -24.10
N PHE A 180 6.60 -10.32 -24.54
CA PHE A 180 5.45 -9.87 -23.75
C PHE A 180 4.64 -11.04 -23.22
N TRP A 181 4.24 -11.99 -24.08
CA TRP A 181 3.48 -13.17 -23.67
C TRP A 181 4.29 -14.09 -22.76
N ALA A 182 5.57 -14.28 -23.04
CA ALA A 182 6.46 -15.08 -22.19
C ALA A 182 6.57 -14.50 -20.77
N ILE A 183 6.75 -13.18 -20.64
CA ILE A 183 6.79 -12.49 -19.34
C ILE A 183 5.47 -12.69 -18.58
N ILE A 184 4.32 -12.53 -19.25
CA ILE A 184 3.02 -12.72 -18.61
C ILE A 184 2.84 -14.17 -18.15
N VAL A 185 3.20 -15.16 -18.96
CA VAL A 185 3.11 -16.58 -18.60
C VAL A 185 3.97 -16.88 -17.37
N VAL A 186 5.21 -16.38 -17.33
CA VAL A 186 6.10 -16.53 -16.17
C VAL A 186 5.52 -15.84 -14.94
N ALA A 187 4.99 -14.62 -15.08
CA ALA A 187 4.37 -13.89 -13.98
C ALA A 187 3.15 -14.62 -13.43
N VAL A 188 2.26 -15.11 -14.30
CA VAL A 188 1.09 -15.91 -13.90
C VAL A 188 1.54 -17.19 -13.18
N PHE A 189 2.54 -17.89 -13.71
CA PHE A 189 3.06 -19.09 -13.08
C PHE A 189 3.59 -18.80 -11.65
N ILE A 190 4.42 -17.77 -11.49
CA ILE A 190 4.99 -17.37 -10.19
C ILE A 190 3.90 -16.92 -9.20
N ASN A 191 2.84 -16.26 -9.68
CA ASN A 191 1.76 -15.79 -8.80
C ASN A 191 0.77 -16.90 -8.44
N THR A 192 0.44 -17.79 -9.37
CA THR A 192 -0.61 -18.81 -9.18
C THR A 192 -0.07 -20.11 -8.62
N ALA A 193 1.11 -20.59 -9.03
CA ALA A 193 1.60 -21.91 -8.61
C ALA A 193 1.90 -22.00 -7.10
N PRO A 194 2.59 -21.04 -6.46
CA PRO A 194 2.82 -21.07 -5.01
C PRO A 194 1.52 -20.86 -4.22
N ALA A 195 0.62 -20.00 -4.69
CA ALA A 195 -0.67 -19.77 -4.07
C ALA A 195 -1.53 -21.04 -4.11
N ALA A 196 -1.59 -21.71 -5.26
CA ALA A 196 -2.29 -22.98 -5.41
C ALA A 196 -1.65 -24.10 -4.56
N TYR A 197 -0.32 -24.17 -4.51
CA TYR A 197 0.41 -25.11 -3.65
C TYR A 197 0.13 -24.86 -2.17
N TYR A 198 0.19 -23.61 -1.72
CA TYR A 198 -0.07 -23.24 -0.32
C TYR A 198 -1.51 -23.52 0.10
N LEU A 199 -2.49 -23.16 -0.74
CA LEU A 199 -3.90 -23.46 -0.49
C LEU A 199 -4.15 -24.97 -0.46
N ARG A 200 -3.51 -25.75 -1.35
CA ARG A 200 -3.59 -27.21 -1.37
C ARG A 200 -2.93 -27.87 -0.16
N SER A 201 -1.81 -27.33 0.30
CA SER A 201 -1.12 -27.79 1.52
C SER A 201 -1.98 -27.55 2.77
N LYS A 202 -2.61 -26.38 2.88
CA LYS A 202 -3.54 -26.05 3.98
C LYS A 202 -4.89 -26.74 3.90
N SER A 203 -5.35 -27.14 2.72
CA SER A 203 -6.62 -27.86 2.54
C SER A 203 -6.53 -29.36 2.81
N LEU A 204 -5.34 -29.87 3.21
CA LEU A 204 -5.10 -31.25 3.62
C LEU A 204 -4.86 -31.38 5.15
N PRO A 205 -5.69 -30.80 6.05
CA PRO A 205 -5.51 -30.99 7.50
C PRO A 205 -5.69 -32.47 7.92
N TRP A 206 -6.35 -33.28 7.11
CA TRP A 206 -6.51 -34.72 7.36
C TRP A 206 -5.21 -35.52 7.13
N LEU A 207 -4.29 -35.03 6.29
CA LEU A 207 -3.04 -35.73 5.97
C LEU A 207 -1.99 -35.55 7.08
N SER A 208 -2.00 -34.40 7.77
CA SER A 208 -1.21 -34.20 8.99
C SER A 208 -1.80 -34.96 10.19
N MET A 209 -3.14 -35.11 10.28
CA MET A 209 -3.78 -35.96 11.28
C MET A 209 -3.45 -37.45 11.10
N TRP A 210 -3.40 -37.95 9.86
CA TRP A 210 -3.08 -39.34 9.56
C TRP A 210 -1.63 -39.71 9.86
N LEU A 211 -0.68 -38.79 9.55
CA LEU A 211 0.74 -38.99 9.86
C LEU A 211 1.00 -38.92 11.38
N ALA A 212 0.30 -38.03 12.10
CA ALA A 212 0.38 -37.96 13.56
C ALA A 212 -0.17 -39.21 14.26
N SER A 213 -1.20 -39.87 13.72
CA SER A 213 -1.73 -41.14 14.26
C SER A 213 -0.90 -42.37 13.91
N SER A 214 0.04 -42.28 12.97
CA SER A 214 0.90 -43.40 12.56
C SER A 214 2.24 -43.48 13.29
N LEU A 215 2.54 -42.47 14.12
CA LEU A 215 3.78 -42.34 14.89
C LEU A 215 3.56 -42.39 16.42
N SER A 216 2.36 -42.78 16.86
CA SER A 216 1.99 -43.07 18.26
C SER A 216 1.49 -44.51 18.38
#